data_AF-A0A4P9XQ44-F1
#
_entry.id   AF-A0A4P9XQ44-F1
#
_cell.length_a   1.000
_cell.length_b   1.000
_cell.length_c   1.000
_cell.angle_alpha   90.00
_cell.angle_beta   90.00
_cell.angle_gamma   90.00
#
_symmetry.space_group_name_H-M   'P 1'
#
loop_
_entity.id
_entity.type
_entity.pdbx_description
1 polymer ?
#
loop_
_entity_poly.entity_id
_entity_poly.type
_entity_poly.pdbx_seq_one_letter_code
_entity_poly.pdbx_strand_id
1 'polypeptide(L)'
;GVKIGIIDSGIDYKHPDLGGCFGTGCLVAHGYDFVGDAYTGFNRPQPDSDPMDECNGHGTHVAGIIASTADYFSSISAIGAYRVLGCRGKTNLKVIVSAM
;
A
#
# COMPACT_ATOMS: atom_id res chain seq x y z
N GLY A 1 12.51 -12.37 -8.63
CA GLY A 1 12.51 -10.92 -8.86
C GLY A 1 12.71 -10.18 -7.54
N VAL A 2 12.79 -8.86 -7.62
CA VAL A 2 12.79 -7.90 -6.52
C VAL A 2 11.37 -7.79 -5.96
N LYS A 3 11.26 -7.76 -4.63
CA LYS A 3 10.02 -7.43 -3.93
C LYS A 3 10.16 -6.05 -3.30
N ILE A 4 9.12 -5.23 -3.41
CA ILE A 4 9.14 -3.84 -2.90
C ILE A 4 8.00 -3.68 -1.90
N GLY A 5 8.28 -3.24 -0.69
CA GLY A 5 7.27 -2.85 0.30
C GLY A 5 7.03 -1.34 0.24
N ILE A 6 5.78 -0.93 0.16
CA ILE A 6 5.35 0.47 0.15
C ILE A 6 4.63 0.74 1.47
N ILE A 7 5.17 1.65 2.29
CA ILE A 7 4.60 2.09 3.55
C ILE A 7 3.94 3.46 3.32
N ASP A 8 2.60 3.49 3.15
CA ASP A 8 1.88 4.69 2.68
C ASP A 8 0.39 4.68 3.09
N SER A 9 -0.52 5.28 2.31
CA SER A 9 -1.98 5.34 2.51
C SER A 9 -2.73 4.08 2.08
N GLY A 10 -2.02 3.03 1.68
CA GLY A 10 -2.58 1.87 1.02
C GLY A 10 -2.35 1.89 -0.48
N ILE A 11 -2.87 0.90 -1.19
CA ILE A 11 -2.79 0.81 -2.64
C ILE A 11 -4.15 0.36 -3.17
N ASP A 12 -4.70 1.08 -4.15
CA ASP A 12 -5.79 0.57 -4.99
C ASP A 12 -5.25 -0.51 -5.92
N TYR A 13 -5.16 -1.72 -5.38
CA TYR A 13 -4.72 -2.90 -6.09
C TYR A 13 -5.71 -3.37 -7.16
N LYS A 14 -6.92 -2.78 -7.23
CA LYS A 14 -7.89 -3.04 -8.31
C LYS A 14 -7.61 -2.16 -9.54
N HIS A 15 -6.70 -1.20 -9.45
CA HIS A 15 -6.28 -0.41 -10.60
C HIS A 15 -5.68 -1.32 -11.70
N PRO A 16 -6.13 -1.23 -12.96
CA PRO A 16 -5.68 -2.11 -14.04
C PRO A 16 -4.16 -2.11 -14.22
N ASP A 17 -3.53 -0.92 -14.13
CA ASP A 17 -2.08 -0.78 -14.27
C ASP A 17 -1.29 -1.36 -13.07
N LEU A 18 -1.96 -1.71 -11.98
CA LEU A 18 -1.37 -2.40 -10.82
C LEU A 18 -1.75 -3.89 -10.76
N GLY A 19 -2.27 -4.44 -11.87
CA GLY A 19 -2.61 -5.86 -12.01
C GLY A 19 -4.06 -6.21 -11.65
N GLY A 20 -4.83 -5.26 -11.11
CA GLY A 20 -6.27 -5.43 -10.89
C GLY A 20 -6.69 -6.46 -9.83
N CYS A 21 -5.77 -6.92 -8.99
CA CYS A 21 -6.07 -7.89 -7.94
C CYS A 21 -5.10 -7.79 -6.75
N PHE A 22 -5.45 -8.43 -5.63
CA PHE A 22 -4.64 -8.52 -4.42
C PHE A 22 -4.38 -9.97 -4.03
N GLY A 23 -3.15 -10.24 -3.59
CA GLY A 23 -2.75 -11.53 -3.05
C GLY A 23 -2.00 -12.43 -4.04
N THR A 24 -2.11 -13.74 -3.84
CA THR A 24 -1.29 -14.70 -4.59
C THR A 24 -1.56 -14.60 -6.09
N GLY A 25 -0.51 -14.36 -6.88
CA GLY A 25 -0.58 -14.23 -8.34
C GLY A 25 -0.81 -12.80 -8.83
N CYS A 26 -0.98 -11.82 -7.94
CA CYS A 26 -1.15 -10.41 -8.27
C CYS A 26 0.18 -9.65 -8.18
N LEU A 27 0.28 -8.51 -8.85
CA LEU A 27 1.43 -7.61 -8.69
C LEU A 27 1.50 -7.08 -7.25
N VAL A 28 0.37 -6.61 -6.71
CA VAL A 28 0.23 -6.32 -5.27
C VAL A 28 -0.08 -7.64 -4.54
N ALA A 29 0.98 -8.34 -4.15
CA ALA A 29 0.89 -9.72 -3.67
C ALA A 29 0.76 -9.85 -2.14
N HIS A 30 1.15 -8.81 -1.41
CA HIS A 30 1.23 -8.80 0.04
C HIS A 30 0.71 -7.47 0.59
N GLY A 31 0.30 -7.45 1.85
CA GLY A 31 0.00 -6.20 2.52
C GLY A 31 -0.79 -6.36 3.80
N TYR A 32 -0.92 -5.26 4.52
CA TYR A 32 -1.63 -5.16 5.78
C TYR A 32 -1.98 -3.70 6.08
N ASP A 33 -3.14 -3.45 6.68
CA ASP A 33 -3.51 -2.15 7.20
C ASP A 33 -3.25 -2.06 8.70
N PHE A 34 -2.31 -1.20 9.08
CA PHE A 34 -1.92 -0.98 10.48
C PHE A 34 -2.80 0.05 11.18
N VAL A 35 -3.71 0.71 10.47
CA VAL A 35 -4.45 1.87 10.97
C VAL A 35 -5.96 1.75 10.84
N GLY A 36 -6.44 1.06 9.83
CA GLY A 36 -7.86 0.90 9.53
C GLY A 36 -8.46 2.09 8.81
N ASP A 37 -9.64 1.84 8.24
CA ASP A 37 -10.34 2.77 7.34
C ASP A 37 -10.69 4.11 7.96
N ALA A 38 -11.09 4.11 9.23
CA ALA A 38 -11.49 5.30 9.96
C ALA A 38 -10.32 6.09 10.58
N TYR A 39 -9.06 5.78 10.22
CA TYR A 39 -7.91 6.44 10.85
C TYR A 39 -7.72 7.88 10.37
N THR A 40 -7.50 8.76 11.34
CA THR A 40 -7.33 10.21 11.16
C THR A 40 -5.92 10.68 11.48
N GLY A 41 -5.06 9.79 12.00
CA GLY A 41 -3.77 10.14 12.59
C GLY A 41 -3.83 10.46 14.08
N PHE A 42 -5.03 10.66 14.65
CA PHE A 42 -5.22 11.09 16.05
C PHE A 42 -6.06 10.12 16.87
N ASN A 43 -6.93 9.33 16.23
CA ASN A 43 -7.71 8.29 16.89
C ASN A 43 -6.89 7.01 17.05
N ARG A 44 -7.43 6.07 17.84
CA ARG A 44 -6.84 4.76 18.01
C ARG A 44 -6.88 3.99 16.67
N PRO A 45 -5.75 3.41 16.21
CA PRO A 45 -5.71 2.49 15.07
C PRO A 45 -6.65 1.29 15.25
N GLN A 46 -7.25 0.83 14.14
CA GLN A 46 -8.04 -0.39 14.04
C GLN A 46 -7.48 -1.26 12.91
N PRO A 47 -6.37 -1.97 13.13
CA PRO A 47 -5.68 -2.71 12.06
C PRO A 47 -6.53 -3.84 11.49
N ASP A 48 -6.34 -4.12 10.20
CA ASP A 48 -6.96 -5.22 9.48
C ASP A 48 -6.11 -5.69 8.29
N SER A 49 -6.58 -6.71 7.58
CA SER A 49 -5.83 -7.35 6.50
C SER A 49 -5.98 -6.70 5.12
N ASP A 50 -6.77 -5.64 4.98
CA ASP A 50 -7.06 -5.00 3.69
C ASP A 50 -6.31 -3.65 3.55
N PRO A 51 -5.17 -3.63 2.83
CA PRO A 51 -4.37 -2.42 2.64
C PRO A 51 -4.90 -1.52 1.51
N MET A 52 -6.18 -1.62 1.15
CA MET A 52 -6.81 -0.78 0.12
C MET A 52 -6.59 0.72 0.41
N ASP A 53 -6.27 1.50 -0.62
CA ASP A 53 -6.34 2.96 -0.51
C ASP A 53 -7.80 3.39 -0.66
N GLU A 54 -8.45 3.71 0.45
CA GLU A 54 -9.84 4.18 0.47
C GLU A 54 -9.98 5.70 0.36
N CYS A 55 -8.87 6.41 0.13
CA CYS A 55 -8.78 7.84 0.35
C CYS A 55 -8.46 8.59 -0.93
N ASN A 56 -7.21 9.03 -1.10
CA ASN A 56 -6.79 9.96 -2.14
C ASN A 56 -5.89 9.30 -3.19
N GLY A 57 -5.51 8.03 -3.00
CA GLY A 57 -4.63 7.31 -3.92
C GLY A 57 -3.16 7.73 -3.86
N HIS A 58 -2.66 8.28 -2.74
CA HIS A 58 -1.25 8.69 -2.64
C HIS A 58 -0.33 7.46 -2.77
N GLY A 59 -0.59 6.41 -1.99
CA GLY A 59 0.14 5.15 -2.11
C GLY A 59 -0.10 4.44 -3.43
N THR A 60 -1.31 4.53 -4.01
CA THR A 60 -1.58 4.07 -5.39
C THR A 60 -0.71 4.79 -6.42
N HIS A 61 -0.55 6.11 -6.30
CA HIS A 61 0.28 6.91 -7.19
C HIS A 61 1.77 6.57 -7.03
N VAL A 62 2.25 6.41 -5.80
CA VAL A 62 3.62 5.93 -5.51
C VAL A 62 3.83 4.53 -6.11
N ALA A 63 2.88 3.62 -5.93
CA ALA A 63 2.90 2.30 -6.54
C ALA A 63 2.92 2.38 -8.07
N GLY A 64 2.15 3.28 -8.66
CA GLY A 64 2.13 3.55 -10.09
C GLY A 64 3.48 4.06 -10.62
N ILE A 65 4.19 4.91 -9.89
CA ILE A 65 5.56 5.32 -10.25
C ILE A 65 6.50 4.12 -10.25
N ILE A 66 6.43 3.30 -9.20
CA ILE A 66 7.22 2.05 -9.08
C ILE A 66 6.81 1.03 -10.15
N ALA A 67 5.54 1.03 -10.59
CA ALA A 67 4.89 0.11 -11.53
C ALA A 67 4.84 0.62 -13.00
N SER A 68 5.30 1.84 -13.29
CA SER A 68 5.26 2.46 -14.64
C SER A 68 6.60 2.46 -15.40
N THR A 69 7.71 2.01 -14.80
CA THR A 69 9.01 1.84 -15.48
C THR A 69 9.05 0.67 -16.49
N ALA A 70 8.43 0.86 -17.66
CA ALA A 70 8.24 -0.13 -18.74
C ALA A 70 9.49 -0.93 -19.19
N ASP A 71 10.71 -0.45 -18.93
CA ASP A 71 11.96 -1.12 -19.35
C ASP A 71 12.70 -1.86 -18.21
N TYR A 72 12.32 -1.66 -16.94
CA TYR A 72 12.97 -2.27 -15.76
C TYR A 72 12.11 -3.35 -15.06
N PHE A 73 10.88 -3.59 -15.52
CA PHE A 73 9.94 -4.55 -14.88
C PHE A 73 10.27 -6.02 -14.98
N SER A 74 11.22 -6.44 -15.81
CA SER A 74 11.60 -7.85 -15.86
C SER A 74 12.10 -8.38 -14.50
N SER A 75 12.43 -7.48 -13.56
CA SER A 75 12.88 -7.84 -12.22
C SER A 75 11.85 -7.71 -11.11
N ILE A 76 10.81 -6.86 -11.15
CA ILE A 76 9.87 -6.73 -10.01
C ILE A 76 8.91 -7.92 -10.02
N SER A 77 8.93 -8.70 -8.94
CA SER A 77 8.08 -9.89 -8.81
C SER A 77 6.92 -9.73 -7.84
N ALA A 78 6.92 -8.69 -6.99
CA ALA A 78 5.80 -8.39 -6.09
C ALA A 78 5.93 -6.98 -5.48
N ILE A 79 4.79 -6.36 -5.21
CA ILE A 79 4.62 -5.18 -4.37
C ILE A 79 3.87 -5.60 -3.08
N GLY A 80 4.34 -5.09 -1.94
CA GLY A 80 3.66 -5.17 -0.65
C GLY A 80 3.03 -3.84 -0.29
N ALA A 81 1.73 -3.81 0.01
CA ALA A 81 0.99 -2.61 0.43
C ALA A 81 0.88 -2.56 1.95
N TYR A 82 1.57 -1.63 2.61
CA TYR A 82 1.52 -1.47 4.06
C TYR A 82 0.91 -0.12 4.41
N ARG A 83 -0.38 -0.13 4.76
CA ARG A 83 -1.13 1.09 5.04
C ARG A 83 -0.86 1.57 6.46
N VAL A 84 -0.31 2.77 6.58
CA VAL A 84 0.01 3.42 7.87
C VAL A 84 -0.54 4.84 7.95
N LEU A 85 -1.01 5.41 6.83
CA LEU A 85 -1.54 6.78 6.77
C LEU A 85 -3.08 6.75 6.72
N GLY A 86 -3.70 7.69 7.42
CA GLY A 86 -5.12 8.00 7.21
C GLY A 86 -5.33 8.91 5.99
N CYS A 87 -6.58 9.20 5.63
CA CYS A 87 -6.93 9.98 4.41
C CYS A 87 -6.36 11.41 4.33
N ARG A 88 -5.78 11.94 5.42
CA ARG A 88 -5.12 13.25 5.42
C ARG A 88 -3.59 13.16 5.44
N GLY A 89 -3.03 11.99 5.15
CA GLY A 89 -1.57 11.76 5.16
C GLY A 89 -0.97 11.87 6.56
N LYS A 90 -1.75 11.56 7.60
CA LYS A 90 -1.32 11.66 9.00
C LYS A 90 -1.13 10.28 9.61
N THR A 91 -0.07 10.14 10.39
CA THR A 91 0.20 8.97 11.23
C THR A 91 1.15 9.34 12.37
N ASN A 92 1.49 8.37 13.21
CA ASN A 92 2.49 8.51 14.26
C ASN A 92 3.64 7.51 14.08
N LEU A 93 4.77 7.79 14.71
CA LEU A 93 5.98 6.98 14.57
C LEU A 93 5.78 5.51 14.99
N LYS A 94 4.95 5.24 16.00
CA LYS A 94 4.72 3.87 16.48
C LYS A 94 4.07 3.00 15.40
N VAL A 95 3.12 3.57 14.66
CA VAL A 95 2.48 2.87 13.54
C VAL A 95 3.50 2.62 12.43
N ILE A 96 4.30 3.64 12.05
CA ILE A 96 5.32 3.49 11.00
C ILE A 96 6.30 2.36 11.32
N VAL A 97 6.81 2.32 12.56
CA VAL A 97 7.75 1.29 13.01
C VAL A 97 7.11 -0.11 13.01
N SER A 98 5.79 -0.22 13.16
CA SER A 98 5.10 -1.52 13.13
C SER A 98 5.06 -2.14 11.72
N ALA A 99 5.32 -1.35 10.67
CA ALA A 99 5.27 -1.76 9.27
C ALA A 99 6.66 -2.07 8.65
N MET A 100 7.75 -1.91 9.41
CA MET A 100 9.13 -2.21 9.00
C MET A 100 9.56 -3.61 9.45
#